data_AF-A0A2N0XFT9-F1
#
_entry.id   AF-A0A2N0XFT9-F1
#
_cell.length_a   1.000
_cell.length_b   1.000
_cell.length_c   1.000
_cell.angle_alpha   90.00
_cell.angle_beta   90.00
_cell.angle_gamma   90.00
#
_symmetry.space_group_name_H-M   'P 1'
#
loop_
_entity.id
_entity.type
_entity.pdbx_description
1 polymer ?
#
loop_
_entity_poly.entity_id
_entity_poly.type
_entity_poly.pdbx_seq_one_letter_code
_entity_poly.pdbx_strand_id
1 'polypeptide(L)'
;MRQTTILILLFFLFIQNVNGQTQKVSQDSFSIFFNEIKTASQKNIGLWNKELYGPILLINPKTREVFANEPDKIGVLKNNEGVYSGTLPVDINIANTAMNWSGKRWAMIMLPLPQNKENRIGLLAHESFHVIQPSLGFELNNTENNHLDQKEGRVYLRLELEALKKAIHSTLEKESKEHLTNALIFRKYRHSLYTDSGSHENSLELNEGIAEFTGVIVSGRSKDQTIAFLTNGINDFFKNATFVRSFAYHTIPVYGYWLYNKDKNWNKKITAKTDLTDYFIKTFNVNIPANLNEIVKKIAVHYNGSTIIEEEIKRDERRKQLIAEYQSKFVDQPHFEIKFEKMNVSFDPRNIMPIENKGTVYPNIRVTDKWGILTVENGALMSPSWDKISISNPTEMGDQKVSGEGWILELADGYTIKKDETNSNYLLVKKNQINN
;
A
#
# COMPACT_ATOMS: atom_id res chain seq x y z
N MET A 1 -16.22 -0.85 -27.42
CA MET A 1 -16.35 -0.04 -26.19
C MET A 1 -15.34 -0.57 -25.18
N ARG A 2 -14.24 0.16 -24.93
CA ARG A 2 -13.32 -0.17 -23.82
C ARG A 2 -14.11 0.03 -22.52
N GLN A 3 -14.41 -1.06 -21.82
CA GLN A 3 -14.92 -0.97 -20.45
C GLN A 3 -13.78 -0.40 -19.60
N THR A 4 -13.96 0.82 -19.10
CA THR A 4 -13.10 1.40 -18.08
C THR A 4 -13.38 0.65 -16.77
N THR A 5 -12.65 -0.44 -16.54
CA THR A 5 -12.71 -1.16 -15.27
C THR A 5 -12.05 -0.28 -14.20
N ILE A 6 -12.86 0.30 -13.31
CA ILE A 6 -12.37 1.01 -12.14
C ILE A 6 -11.87 -0.05 -11.16
N LEU A 7 -10.55 -0.27 -11.15
CA LEU A 7 -9.89 -1.18 -10.22
C LEU A 7 -9.63 -0.41 -8.91
N ILE A 8 -10.38 -0.75 -7.86
CA ILE A 8 -10.15 -0.22 -6.51
C ILE A 8 -9.21 -1.20 -5.81
N LEU A 9 -7.95 -0.80 -5.69
CA LEU A 9 -6.93 -1.50 -4.90
C LEU A 9 -6.94 -0.92 -3.48
N LEU A 10 -7.06 -1.80 -2.49
CA LEU A 10 -7.15 -1.41 -1.08
C LEU A 10 -5.88 -1.85 -0.35
N PHE A 11 -5.26 -0.94 0.41
CA PHE A 11 -3.96 -1.17 1.04
C PHE A 11 -4.11 -1.58 2.51
N PHE A 12 -3.22 -2.46 2.98
CA PHE A 12 -3.12 -2.81 4.40
C PHE A 12 -1.84 -2.20 4.97
N LEU A 13 -2.00 -1.23 5.88
CA LEU A 13 -0.96 -0.86 6.82
C LEU A 13 -1.21 -1.61 8.14
N PHE A 14 -0.58 -2.78 8.29
CA PHE A 14 -0.54 -3.46 9.59
C PHE A 14 0.70 -3.00 10.36
N ILE A 15 0.54 -2.17 11.38
CA ILE A 15 1.57 -2.06 12.41
C ILE A 15 1.47 -3.35 13.22
N GLN A 16 2.52 -4.18 13.19
CA GLN A 16 2.58 -5.36 14.05
C GLN A 16 2.62 -4.91 15.51
N ASN A 17 1.65 -5.36 16.28
CA ASN A 17 1.81 -5.54 17.72
C ASN A 17 1.21 -6.90 18.09
N VAL A 18 2.09 -7.83 18.46
CA VAL A 18 1.72 -9.00 19.24
C VAL A 18 1.68 -8.55 20.70
N ASN A 19 0.47 -8.49 21.26
CA ASN A 19 0.16 -8.97 22.61
C ASN A 19 -1.35 -8.99 22.79
N GLY A 20 -1.87 -10.17 23.09
CA GLY A 20 -3.27 -10.40 23.40
C GLY A 20 -3.65 -9.80 24.75
N GLN A 21 -4.29 -8.65 24.73
CA GLN A 21 -5.34 -8.31 25.66
C GLN A 21 -6.53 -7.82 24.85
N THR A 22 -7.65 -8.53 24.90
CA THR A 22 -8.94 -8.06 24.39
C THR A 22 -9.43 -6.92 25.26
N GLN A 23 -8.86 -5.73 25.07
CA GLN A 23 -9.48 -4.51 25.57
C GLN A 23 -10.69 -4.25 24.68
N LYS A 24 -11.89 -4.48 25.23
CA LYS A 24 -13.13 -3.99 24.62
C LYS A 24 -12.97 -2.48 24.48
N VAL A 25 -12.66 -2.02 23.26
CA VAL A 25 -12.64 -0.60 22.93
C VAL A 25 -14.08 -0.12 23.14
N SER A 26 -14.31 0.69 24.17
CA SER A 26 -15.64 1.21 24.48
C SER A 26 -16.08 2.18 23.39
N GLN A 27 -17.39 2.33 23.21
CA GLN A 27 -17.98 3.27 22.24
C GLN A 27 -17.46 4.71 22.43
N ASP A 28 -17.22 5.12 23.67
CA ASP A 28 -16.59 6.40 24.03
C ASP A 28 -15.25 6.62 23.33
N SER A 29 -14.50 5.53 23.10
CA SER A 29 -13.21 5.57 22.43
C SER A 29 -13.34 5.99 20.97
N PHE A 30 -14.38 5.58 20.25
CA PHE A 30 -14.57 5.95 18.85
C PHE A 30 -14.93 7.43 18.69
N SER A 31 -15.81 7.95 19.55
CA SER A 31 -16.11 9.39 19.61
C SER A 31 -14.86 10.23 19.88
N ILE A 32 -13.96 9.75 20.77
CA ILE A 32 -12.66 10.39 21.00
C ILE A 32 -11.83 10.40 19.72
N PHE A 33 -11.69 9.26 19.03
CA PHE A 33 -10.87 9.17 17.82
C PHE A 33 -11.38 10.10 16.71
N PHE A 34 -12.69 10.18 16.50
CA PHE A 34 -13.28 11.11 15.53
C PHE A 34 -13.04 12.57 15.91
N ASN A 35 -13.16 12.92 17.19
CA ASN A 35 -12.88 14.28 17.66
C ASN A 35 -11.40 14.66 17.55
N GLU A 36 -10.48 13.71 17.73
CA GLU A 36 -9.05 13.93 17.55
C GLU A 36 -8.72 14.33 16.11
N ILE A 37 -9.16 13.55 15.11
CA ILE A 37 -8.92 13.88 13.70
C ILE A 37 -9.68 15.14 13.27
N LYS A 38 -10.89 15.36 13.77
CA LYS A 38 -11.64 16.61 13.53
C LYS A 38 -10.84 17.83 13.96
N THR A 39 -10.34 17.81 15.20
CA THR A 39 -9.53 18.91 15.76
C THR A 39 -8.22 19.10 14.99
N ALA A 40 -7.53 18.00 14.67
CA ALA A 40 -6.27 18.04 13.93
C ALA A 40 -6.46 18.58 12.50
N SER A 41 -7.52 18.15 11.80
CA SER A 41 -7.90 18.64 10.47
C SER A 41 -8.17 20.14 10.49
N GLN A 42 -8.98 20.63 11.44
CA GLN A 42 -9.32 22.05 11.54
C GLN A 42 -8.09 22.94 11.76
N LYS A 43 -7.15 22.51 12.61
CA LYS A 43 -5.88 23.21 12.83
C LYS A 43 -4.98 23.26 11.59
N ASN A 44 -5.15 22.32 10.67
CA ASN A 44 -4.29 22.14 9.49
C ASN A 44 -5.02 22.40 8.16
N ILE A 45 -6.18 23.07 8.17
CA ILE A 45 -7.00 23.30 6.97
C ILE A 45 -6.22 24.00 5.83
N GLY A 46 -5.25 24.86 6.19
CA GLY A 46 -4.40 25.57 5.24
C GLY A 46 -3.34 24.71 4.52
N LEU A 47 -3.15 23.45 4.93
CA LEU A 47 -2.21 22.53 4.29
C LEU A 47 -2.63 22.26 2.84
N TRP A 48 -3.91 21.96 2.61
CA TRP A 48 -4.49 21.70 1.29
C TRP A 48 -5.60 22.68 0.89
N ASN A 49 -5.93 23.64 1.75
CA ASN A 49 -7.11 24.51 1.64
C ASN A 49 -8.42 23.70 1.49
N LYS A 50 -8.47 22.53 2.11
CA LYS A 50 -9.62 21.62 2.15
C LYS A 50 -9.72 20.98 3.53
N GLU A 51 -10.94 20.70 3.95
CA GLU A 51 -11.18 19.96 5.18
C GLU A 51 -10.84 18.48 4.96
N LEU A 52 -9.95 17.94 5.77
CA LEU A 52 -9.62 16.51 5.76
C LEU A 52 -10.67 15.71 6.53
N TYR A 53 -11.24 16.28 7.60
CA TYR A 53 -12.29 15.63 8.36
C TYR A 53 -13.56 15.48 7.51
N GLY A 54 -13.77 14.26 7.04
CA GLY A 54 -14.93 13.87 6.23
C GLY A 54 -15.52 12.56 6.73
N PRO A 55 -16.22 11.82 5.86
CA PRO A 55 -16.84 10.55 6.22
C PRO A 55 -15.78 9.47 6.52
N ILE A 56 -15.80 8.91 7.73
CA ILE A 56 -14.86 7.89 8.20
C ILE A 56 -15.64 6.63 8.64
N LEU A 57 -15.14 5.45 8.25
CA LEU A 57 -15.57 4.14 8.73
C LEU A 57 -14.41 3.44 9.45
N LEU A 58 -14.61 3.11 10.72
CA LEU A 58 -13.74 2.23 11.48
C LEU A 58 -14.34 0.83 11.48
N ILE A 59 -13.59 -0.17 11.05
CA ILE A 59 -14.12 -1.52 10.82
C ILE A 59 -13.33 -2.54 11.61
N ASN A 60 -14.03 -3.35 12.40
CA ASN A 60 -13.43 -4.53 13.01
C ASN A 60 -13.29 -5.63 11.94
N PRO A 61 -12.06 -6.02 11.54
CA PRO A 61 -11.87 -6.98 10.45
C PRO A 61 -12.40 -8.38 10.78
N LYS A 62 -12.52 -8.73 12.08
CA LYS A 62 -13.00 -10.05 12.51
C LYS A 62 -14.52 -10.15 12.52
N THR A 63 -15.19 -9.13 13.06
CA THR A 63 -16.66 -9.14 13.22
C THR A 63 -17.38 -8.40 12.10
N ARG A 64 -16.65 -7.63 11.29
CA ARG A 64 -17.17 -6.70 10.27
C ARG A 64 -18.07 -5.60 10.85
N GLU A 65 -18.03 -5.40 12.17
CA GLU A 65 -18.70 -4.29 12.82
C GLU A 65 -18.10 -2.97 12.36
N VAL A 66 -18.97 -2.02 12.03
CA VAL A 66 -18.63 -0.71 11.49
C VAL A 66 -19.01 0.36 12.50
N PHE A 67 -18.14 1.35 12.66
CA PHE A 67 -18.38 2.57 13.42
C PHE A 67 -18.05 3.78 12.56
N ALA A 68 -18.96 4.73 12.45
CA ALA A 68 -18.82 5.89 11.58
C ALA A 68 -19.12 7.19 12.33
N ASN A 69 -18.49 8.27 11.86
CA ASN A 69 -18.64 9.60 12.43
C ASN A 69 -19.88 10.36 11.94
N GLU A 70 -20.56 9.85 10.93
CA GLU A 70 -21.75 10.45 10.33
C GLU A 70 -22.66 9.37 9.70
N PRO A 71 -23.94 9.64 9.39
CA PRO A 71 -24.83 8.62 8.83
C PRO A 71 -24.46 8.31 7.38
N ASP A 72 -24.82 7.12 6.90
CA ASP A 72 -24.84 6.85 5.45
C ASP A 72 -26.10 7.43 4.77
N LYS A 73 -26.15 7.44 3.44
CA LYS A 73 -27.28 8.05 2.72
C LYS A 73 -28.54 7.19 2.65
N ILE A 74 -28.42 5.88 2.90
CA ILE A 74 -29.51 4.91 2.69
C ILE A 74 -30.07 4.44 4.05
N GLY A 75 -29.46 4.84 5.17
CA GLY A 75 -29.94 4.56 6.53
C GLY A 75 -29.59 3.16 7.04
N VAL A 76 -28.53 2.56 6.49
CA VAL A 76 -27.98 1.26 6.93
C VAL A 76 -27.41 1.38 8.33
N LEU A 77 -26.62 2.43 8.59
CA LEU A 77 -26.00 2.70 9.87
C LEU A 77 -27.02 3.31 10.83
N LYS A 78 -27.03 2.83 12.08
CA LYS A 78 -27.91 3.31 13.13
C LYS A 78 -27.14 4.21 14.09
N ASN A 79 -27.72 5.36 14.40
CA ASN A 79 -27.13 6.28 15.37
C ASN A 79 -27.22 5.66 16.77
N ASN A 80 -26.10 5.63 17.47
CA ASN A 80 -25.99 5.35 18.87
C ASN A 80 -25.08 6.41 19.51
N GLU A 81 -25.68 7.36 20.24
CA GLU A 81 -24.98 8.41 20.98
C GLU A 81 -23.94 9.21 20.15
N GLY A 82 -24.24 9.48 18.87
CA GLY A 82 -23.38 10.27 17.99
C GLY A 82 -22.35 9.47 17.20
N VAL A 83 -22.28 8.15 17.43
CA VAL A 83 -21.55 7.20 16.58
C VAL A 83 -22.55 6.36 15.81
N TYR A 84 -22.33 6.20 14.51
CA TYR A 84 -23.20 5.41 13.65
C TYR A 84 -22.63 4.01 13.49
N SER A 85 -23.41 2.97 13.77
CA SER A 85 -22.93 1.59 13.73
C SER A 85 -23.75 0.67 12.83
N GLY A 86 -23.12 -0.43 12.41
CA GLY A 86 -23.73 -1.45 11.57
C GLY A 86 -22.76 -2.59 11.27
N THR A 87 -23.05 -3.39 10.25
CA THR A 87 -22.18 -4.48 9.81
C THR A 87 -21.86 -4.32 8.33
N LEU A 88 -20.58 -4.40 7.97
CA LEU A 88 -20.14 -4.33 6.58
C LEU A 88 -20.53 -5.63 5.86
N PRO A 89 -21.27 -5.58 4.73
CA PRO A 89 -21.63 -6.76 3.94
C PRO A 89 -20.42 -7.62 3.53
N VAL A 90 -20.53 -8.95 3.57
CA VAL A 90 -19.40 -9.90 3.37
C VAL A 90 -18.73 -9.82 1.99
N ASP A 91 -19.44 -9.33 0.99
CA ASP A 91 -18.96 -9.11 -0.38
C ASP A 91 -18.04 -7.90 -0.51
N ILE A 92 -18.03 -7.01 0.49
CA ILE A 92 -17.13 -5.85 0.54
C ILE A 92 -15.82 -6.24 1.23
N ASN A 93 -14.70 -6.03 0.55
CA ASN A 93 -13.38 -6.20 1.16
C ASN A 93 -13.10 -5.11 2.22
N ILE A 94 -12.40 -5.50 3.28
CA ILE A 94 -11.98 -4.59 4.36
C ILE A 94 -10.52 -4.24 4.13
N ALA A 95 -10.18 -2.96 4.10
CA ALA A 95 -8.81 -2.46 4.01
C ALA A 95 -8.75 -0.95 4.27
N ASN A 96 -7.55 -0.42 4.47
CA ASN A 96 -7.36 1.02 4.63
C ASN A 96 -7.35 1.68 3.25
N THR A 97 -8.32 2.56 2.99
CA THR A 97 -8.48 3.21 1.68
C THR A 97 -9.60 4.26 1.67
N ALA A 98 -9.84 4.88 0.50
CA ALA A 98 -11.11 5.53 0.18
C ALA A 98 -12.04 4.62 -0.65
N MET A 99 -13.29 4.42 -0.20
CA MET A 99 -14.28 3.58 -0.87
C MET A 99 -15.63 4.28 -1.08
N ASN A 100 -16.43 3.83 -2.05
CA ASN A 100 -17.83 4.25 -2.17
C ASN A 100 -18.75 3.17 -1.56
N TRP A 101 -19.55 3.53 -0.56
CA TRP A 101 -20.51 2.62 0.07
C TRP A 101 -21.73 3.38 0.59
N SER A 102 -22.90 2.78 0.43
CA SER A 102 -24.19 3.33 0.85
C SER A 102 -24.39 4.82 0.49
N GLY A 103 -24.12 5.13 -0.78
CA GLY A 103 -24.30 6.46 -1.37
C GLY A 103 -23.27 7.53 -1.00
N LYS A 104 -22.17 7.15 -0.33
CA LYS A 104 -21.14 8.08 0.15
C LYS A 104 -19.72 7.55 -0.09
N ARG A 105 -18.74 8.46 -0.23
CA ARG A 105 -17.31 8.14 -0.28
C ARG A 105 -16.73 8.24 1.12
N TRP A 106 -16.18 7.15 1.63
CA TRP A 106 -15.67 7.00 2.99
C TRP A 106 -14.17 6.77 3.00
N ALA A 107 -13.48 7.29 4.01
CA ALA A 107 -12.20 6.74 4.44
C ALA A 107 -12.50 5.48 5.27
N MET A 108 -12.17 4.30 4.76
CA MET A 108 -12.24 3.04 5.50
C MET A 108 -10.92 2.83 6.24
N ILE A 109 -10.99 2.51 7.53
CA ILE A 109 -9.83 2.19 8.36
C ILE A 109 -10.13 0.96 9.22
N MET A 110 -9.18 0.05 9.28
CA MET A 110 -9.27 -1.16 10.10
C MET A 110 -8.95 -0.89 11.57
N LEU A 111 -9.67 -1.59 12.43
CA LEU A 111 -9.39 -1.69 13.86
C LEU A 111 -8.43 -2.85 14.18
N PRO A 112 -7.63 -2.76 15.25
CA PRO A 112 -7.52 -1.62 16.17
C PRO A 112 -6.70 -0.47 15.58
N LEU A 113 -7.05 0.77 15.91
CA LEU A 113 -6.23 1.93 15.60
C LEU A 113 -4.94 1.93 16.45
N PRO A 114 -3.87 2.63 16.00
CA PRO A 114 -2.68 2.82 16.81
C PRO A 114 -3.01 3.39 18.20
N GLN A 115 -2.34 2.84 19.23
CA GLN A 115 -2.52 3.31 20.61
C GLN A 115 -1.90 4.71 20.81
N ASN A 116 -0.71 4.94 20.25
CA ASN A 116 -0.10 6.27 20.21
C ASN A 116 -1.00 7.25 19.42
N LYS A 117 -1.29 8.40 20.04
CA LYS A 117 -2.22 9.40 19.53
C LYS A 117 -1.78 9.99 18.20
N GLU A 118 -0.52 10.36 18.08
CA GLU A 118 0.01 10.99 16.87
C GLU A 118 0.02 10.01 15.69
N ASN A 119 0.35 8.74 15.93
CA ASN A 119 0.25 7.67 14.94
C ASN A 119 -1.21 7.45 14.49
N ARG A 120 -2.15 7.49 15.43
CA ARG A 120 -3.58 7.34 15.12
C ARG A 120 -4.11 8.50 14.29
N ILE A 121 -3.82 9.75 14.68
CA ILE A 121 -4.20 10.94 13.92
C ILE A 121 -3.55 10.90 12.53
N GLY A 122 -2.27 10.52 12.45
CA GLY A 122 -1.56 10.39 11.19
C GLY A 122 -2.23 9.39 10.23
N LEU A 123 -2.59 8.20 10.71
CA LEU A 123 -3.32 7.21 9.93
C LEU A 123 -4.70 7.73 9.49
N LEU A 124 -5.48 8.31 10.40
CA LEU A 124 -6.79 8.86 10.06
C LEU A 124 -6.70 9.98 9.02
N ALA A 125 -5.68 10.84 9.12
CA ALA A 125 -5.42 11.92 8.17
C ALA A 125 -4.95 11.41 6.80
N HIS A 126 -4.12 10.38 6.77
CA HIS A 126 -3.69 9.67 5.56
C HIS A 126 -4.90 9.16 4.79
N GLU A 127 -5.75 8.36 5.44
CA GLU A 127 -6.91 7.73 4.78
C GLU A 127 -7.98 8.77 4.40
N SER A 128 -8.14 9.81 5.22
CA SER A 128 -9.01 10.94 4.88
C SER A 128 -8.49 11.75 3.69
N PHE A 129 -7.17 11.82 3.49
CA PHE A 129 -6.60 12.48 2.32
C PHE A 129 -6.99 11.77 1.03
N HIS A 130 -6.98 10.43 0.97
CA HIS A 130 -7.43 9.67 -0.20
C HIS A 130 -8.90 9.94 -0.60
N VAL A 131 -9.74 10.38 0.34
CA VAL A 131 -11.11 10.80 0.03
C VAL A 131 -11.10 12.10 -0.77
N ILE A 132 -10.28 13.09 -0.38
CA ILE A 132 -10.23 14.41 -1.02
C ILE A 132 -9.23 14.51 -2.17
N GLN A 133 -8.29 13.58 -2.28
CA GLN A 133 -7.18 13.60 -3.24
C GLN A 133 -7.63 13.80 -4.70
N PRO A 134 -8.68 13.12 -5.21
CA PRO A 134 -9.19 13.39 -6.56
C PRO A 134 -9.68 14.83 -6.75
N SER A 135 -10.25 15.42 -5.71
CA SER A 135 -10.75 16.81 -5.75
C SER A 135 -9.61 17.84 -5.77
N LEU A 136 -8.38 17.43 -5.48
CA LEU A 136 -7.15 18.22 -5.64
C LEU A 136 -6.52 18.02 -7.04
N GLY A 137 -7.14 17.20 -7.89
CA GLY A 137 -6.67 16.92 -9.24
C GLY A 137 -5.61 15.82 -9.31
N PHE A 138 -5.34 15.10 -8.22
CA PHE A 138 -4.45 13.93 -8.23
C PHE A 138 -5.19 12.69 -8.72
N GLU A 139 -4.47 11.86 -9.48
CA GLU A 139 -4.96 10.57 -9.95
C GLU A 139 -4.56 9.47 -8.96
N LEU A 140 -5.48 8.52 -8.72
CA LEU A 140 -5.25 7.36 -7.85
C LEU A 140 -4.56 6.24 -8.66
N ASN A 141 -3.34 6.50 -9.12
CA ASN A 141 -2.58 5.56 -9.92
C ASN A 141 -1.74 4.64 -9.02
N ASN A 142 -1.76 3.35 -9.34
CA ASN A 142 -1.13 2.29 -8.53
C ASN A 142 -0.18 1.42 -9.36
N THR A 143 0.66 2.07 -10.18
CA THR A 143 1.64 1.39 -11.03
C THR A 143 2.63 0.58 -10.17
N GLU A 144 2.90 -0.66 -10.59
CA GLU A 144 3.85 -1.53 -9.89
C GLU A 144 5.30 -1.10 -10.16
N ASN A 145 6.10 -1.02 -9.10
CA ASN A 145 7.52 -0.67 -9.16
C ASN A 145 8.40 -1.92 -9.00
N ASN A 146 8.23 -2.90 -9.89
CA ASN A 146 8.82 -4.24 -9.78
C ASN A 146 10.37 -4.24 -9.71
N HIS A 147 11.03 -3.20 -10.23
CA HIS A 147 12.47 -3.01 -10.10
C HIS A 147 12.91 -2.79 -8.63
N LEU A 148 12.03 -2.30 -7.75
CA LEU A 148 12.30 -2.18 -6.31
C LEU A 148 12.23 -3.53 -5.57
N ASP A 149 12.06 -4.61 -6.32
CA ASP A 149 12.27 -5.97 -5.84
C ASP A 149 13.52 -6.64 -6.42
N GLN A 150 14.22 -5.97 -7.33
CA GLN A 150 15.51 -6.39 -7.82
C GLN A 150 16.62 -5.83 -6.93
N LYS A 151 17.73 -6.57 -6.85
CA LYS A 151 18.85 -6.25 -5.95
C LYS A 151 19.35 -4.80 -6.07
N GLU A 152 19.70 -4.34 -7.27
CA GLU A 152 20.23 -2.97 -7.45
C GLU A 152 19.18 -1.90 -7.11
N GLY A 153 17.91 -2.10 -7.53
CA GLY A 153 16.81 -1.23 -7.15
C GLY A 153 16.65 -1.08 -5.63
N ARG A 154 16.74 -2.18 -4.87
CA ARG A 154 16.68 -2.15 -3.41
C ARG A 154 17.89 -1.50 -2.78
N VAL A 155 19.11 -1.83 -3.24
CA VAL A 155 20.36 -1.26 -2.73
C VAL A 155 20.33 0.27 -2.78
N TYR A 156 20.03 0.84 -3.95
CA TYR A 156 20.06 2.30 -4.10
C TYR A 156 18.89 3.01 -3.44
N LEU A 157 17.72 2.36 -3.28
CA LEU A 157 16.64 2.91 -2.48
C LEU A 157 17.01 2.92 -0.97
N ARG A 158 17.66 1.87 -0.47
CA ARG A 158 18.11 1.84 0.92
C ARG A 158 19.20 2.89 1.19
N LEU A 159 20.14 3.07 0.25
CA LEU A 159 21.14 4.13 0.31
C LEU A 159 20.52 5.54 0.28
N GLU A 160 19.51 5.75 -0.57
CA GLU A 160 18.71 6.98 -0.59
C GLU A 160 18.08 7.24 0.78
N LEU A 161 17.45 6.24 1.39
CA LEU A 161 16.78 6.36 2.69
C LEU A 161 17.78 6.55 3.86
N GLU A 162 18.97 5.94 3.82
CA GLU A 162 20.05 6.21 4.77
C GLU A 162 20.56 7.66 4.67
N ALA A 163 20.71 8.18 3.45
CA ALA A 163 21.07 9.56 3.23
C ALA A 163 19.97 10.52 3.74
N LEU A 164 18.70 10.19 3.50
CA LEU A 164 17.55 10.92 4.02
C LEU A 164 17.50 10.94 5.56
N LYS A 165 17.79 9.80 6.22
CA LYS A 165 17.94 9.75 7.69
C LYS A 165 19.00 10.75 8.15
N LYS A 166 20.19 10.74 7.57
CA LYS A 166 21.23 11.70 7.96
C LYS A 166 20.80 13.15 7.72
N ALA A 167 20.12 13.43 6.60
CA ALA A 167 19.66 14.77 6.27
C ALA A 167 18.72 15.39 7.34
N ILE A 168 17.81 14.60 7.91
CA ILE A 168 16.85 15.07 8.93
C ILE A 168 17.44 15.17 10.34
N HIS A 169 18.52 14.43 10.62
CA HIS A 169 19.26 14.51 11.89
C HIS A 169 20.30 15.63 11.91
N SER A 170 20.77 16.09 10.75
CA SER A 170 21.73 17.20 10.66
C SER A 170 21.17 18.49 11.24
N THR A 171 21.99 19.16 12.05
CA THR A 171 21.68 20.47 12.64
C THR A 171 22.21 21.63 11.77
N LEU A 172 23.21 21.37 10.92
CA LEU A 172 23.78 22.34 10.00
C LEU A 172 23.11 22.22 8.62
N GLU A 173 22.61 23.35 8.09
CA GLU A 173 21.94 23.38 6.79
C GLU A 173 22.82 22.86 5.64
N LYS A 174 24.13 23.12 5.71
CA LYS A 174 25.11 22.62 4.74
C LYS A 174 25.17 21.08 4.74
N GLU A 175 25.18 20.45 5.91
CA GLU A 175 25.22 18.98 6.05
C GLU A 175 23.90 18.36 5.59
N SER A 176 22.76 18.93 6.00
CA SER A 176 21.45 18.50 5.49
C SER A 176 21.41 18.54 3.97
N LYS A 177 21.88 19.63 3.36
CA LYS A 177 21.90 19.79 1.90
C LYS A 177 22.81 18.77 1.22
N GLU A 178 23.98 18.46 1.80
CA GLU A 178 24.87 17.41 1.29
C GLU A 178 24.18 16.04 1.30
N HIS A 179 23.53 15.68 2.41
CA HIS A 179 22.81 14.42 2.52
C HIS A 179 21.59 14.34 1.57
N LEU A 180 20.84 15.43 1.40
CA LEU A 180 19.75 15.52 0.40
C LEU A 180 20.28 15.35 -1.03
N THR A 181 21.44 15.93 -1.33
CA THR A 181 22.11 15.79 -2.62
C THR A 181 22.46 14.33 -2.87
N ASN A 182 23.09 13.66 -1.90
CA ASN A 182 23.48 12.26 -2.02
C ASN A 182 22.26 11.33 -2.15
N ALA A 183 21.17 11.61 -1.43
CA ALA A 183 19.91 10.88 -1.59
C ALA A 183 19.37 10.96 -3.03
N LEU A 184 19.33 12.17 -3.60
CA LEU A 184 18.88 12.38 -4.99
C LEU A 184 19.84 11.78 -6.03
N ILE A 185 21.15 11.73 -5.75
CA ILE A 185 22.14 11.04 -6.60
C ILE A 185 21.86 9.53 -6.63
N PHE A 186 21.61 8.90 -5.47
CA PHE A 186 21.24 7.48 -5.42
C PHE A 186 19.93 7.22 -6.18
N ARG A 187 18.93 8.08 -5.99
CA ARG A 187 17.66 8.02 -6.72
C ARG A 187 17.86 8.10 -8.24
N LYS A 188 18.59 9.11 -8.74
CA LYS A 188 18.82 9.28 -10.19
C LYS A 188 19.63 8.14 -10.79
N TYR A 189 20.62 7.61 -10.06
CA TYR A 189 21.34 6.43 -10.51
C TYR A 189 20.42 5.22 -10.60
N ARG A 190 19.61 4.96 -9.56
CA ARG A 190 18.61 3.89 -9.55
C ARG A 190 17.64 3.99 -10.71
N HIS A 191 17.14 5.20 -11.01
CA HIS A 191 16.26 5.42 -12.16
C HIS A 191 16.94 5.16 -13.51
N SER A 192 18.26 5.38 -13.61
CA SER A 192 19.01 5.10 -14.84
C SER A 192 19.18 3.61 -15.15
N LEU A 193 18.97 2.74 -14.17
CA LEU A 193 19.10 1.28 -14.33
C LEU A 193 17.85 0.63 -14.95
N TYR A 194 16.70 1.30 -14.89
CA TYR A 194 15.41 0.73 -15.21
C TYR A 194 14.56 1.70 -16.02
N THR A 195 14.17 1.29 -17.22
CA THR A 195 13.28 2.07 -18.10
C THR A 195 11.98 2.45 -17.37
N ASP A 196 11.56 3.71 -17.52
CA ASP A 196 10.33 4.29 -16.94
C ASP A 196 10.19 4.24 -15.40
N SER A 197 11.21 3.76 -14.68
CA SER A 197 11.18 3.64 -13.22
C SER A 197 10.92 4.98 -12.51
N GLY A 198 11.51 6.08 -13.00
CA GLY A 198 11.26 7.41 -12.47
C GLY A 198 9.78 7.81 -12.53
N SER A 199 9.13 7.59 -13.68
CA SER A 199 7.69 7.88 -13.84
C SER A 199 6.79 6.95 -13.03
N HIS A 200 7.12 5.66 -12.95
CA HIS A 200 6.35 4.68 -12.17
C HIS A 200 6.43 4.98 -10.66
N GLU A 201 7.62 5.33 -10.18
CA GLU A 201 7.79 5.69 -8.79
C GLU A 201 7.09 6.99 -8.47
N ASN A 202 7.24 8.01 -9.32
CA ASN A 202 6.58 9.30 -9.16
C ASN A 202 5.05 9.15 -9.06
N SER A 203 4.47 8.23 -9.84
CA SER A 203 3.05 7.93 -9.77
C SER A 203 2.62 7.44 -8.38
N LEU A 204 3.38 6.53 -7.77
CA LEU A 204 3.07 6.02 -6.43
C LEU A 204 3.40 7.06 -5.35
N GLU A 205 4.46 7.85 -5.53
CA GLU A 205 4.83 8.93 -4.63
C GLU A 205 3.77 10.04 -4.57
N LEU A 206 3.14 10.39 -5.70
CA LEU A 206 2.00 11.30 -5.75
C LEU A 206 0.73 10.71 -5.13
N ASN A 207 0.53 9.39 -5.28
CA ASN A 207 -0.63 8.72 -4.71
C ASN A 207 -0.51 8.50 -3.19
N GLU A 208 0.51 7.74 -2.75
CA GLU A 208 0.70 7.29 -1.37
C GLU A 208 1.64 8.21 -0.57
N GLY A 209 2.70 8.71 -1.22
CA GLY A 209 3.72 9.51 -0.54
C GLY A 209 3.19 10.85 -0.03
N ILE A 210 2.35 11.52 -0.82
CA ILE A 210 1.69 12.78 -0.44
C ILE A 210 0.61 12.56 0.62
N ALA A 211 -0.09 11.42 0.58
CA ALA A 211 -1.03 11.02 1.64
C ALA A 211 -0.29 10.83 2.97
N GLU A 212 0.84 10.13 2.96
CA GLU A 212 1.65 9.91 4.15
C GLU A 212 2.28 11.20 4.69
N PHE A 213 2.79 12.06 3.80
CA PHE A 213 3.26 13.40 4.20
C PHE A 213 2.14 14.20 4.89
N THR A 214 0.92 14.13 4.35
CA THR A 214 -0.25 14.79 4.97
C THR A 214 -0.51 14.26 6.37
N GLY A 215 -0.48 12.93 6.54
CA GLY A 215 -0.60 12.28 7.85
C GLY A 215 0.48 12.73 8.84
N VAL A 216 1.74 12.82 8.38
CA VAL A 216 2.87 13.30 9.20
C VAL A 216 2.64 14.72 9.69
N ILE A 217 2.25 15.66 8.84
CA ILE A 217 2.03 17.06 9.26
C ILE A 217 0.81 17.19 10.17
N VAL A 218 -0.31 16.55 9.83
CA VAL A 218 -1.59 16.68 10.56
C VAL A 218 -1.50 16.04 11.95
N SER A 219 -0.64 15.04 12.14
CA SER A 219 -0.41 14.40 13.44
C SER A 219 0.03 15.36 14.55
N GLY A 220 0.58 16.53 14.21
CA GLY A 220 0.96 17.56 15.18
C GLY A 220 2.15 17.18 16.07
N ARG A 221 2.99 16.24 15.64
CA ARG A 221 4.23 15.84 16.33
C ARG A 221 5.17 17.03 16.51
N SER A 222 5.92 17.03 17.62
CA SER A 222 7.08 17.91 17.77
C SER A 222 8.16 17.58 16.72
N LYS A 223 9.17 18.45 16.59
CA LYS A 223 10.30 18.22 15.68
C LYS A 223 10.98 16.87 15.98
N ASP A 224 11.30 16.61 17.24
CA ASP A 224 12.01 15.40 17.67
C ASP A 224 11.15 14.15 17.48
N GLN A 225 9.85 14.24 17.81
CA GLN A 225 8.89 13.16 17.56
C GLN A 225 8.76 12.85 16.06
N THR A 226 8.77 13.87 15.20
CA THR A 226 8.70 13.68 13.74
C THR A 226 9.95 13.02 13.20
N ILE A 227 11.14 13.48 13.63
CA ILE A 227 12.42 12.87 13.23
C ILE A 227 12.48 11.40 13.68
N ALA A 228 12.07 11.11 14.92
CA ALA A 228 12.01 9.74 15.44
C ALA A 228 11.02 8.88 14.66
N PHE A 229 9.81 9.38 14.36
CA PHE A 229 8.80 8.67 13.57
C PHE A 229 9.32 8.30 12.17
N LEU A 230 9.88 9.26 11.43
CA LEU A 230 10.43 9.04 10.10
C LEU A 230 11.62 8.07 10.11
N THR A 231 12.53 8.22 11.09
CA THR A 231 13.71 7.34 11.23
C THR A 231 13.31 5.90 11.54
N ASN A 232 12.41 5.71 12.50
CA ASN A 232 11.93 4.38 12.88
C ASN A 232 11.14 3.73 11.73
N GLY A 233 10.31 4.50 11.03
CA GLY A 233 9.60 4.04 9.84
C GLY A 233 10.54 3.50 8.77
N ILE A 234 11.65 4.19 8.48
CA ILE A 234 12.68 3.71 7.54
C ILE A 234 13.36 2.42 8.04
N ASN A 235 13.70 2.35 9.32
CA ASN A 235 14.35 1.17 9.88
C ASN A 235 13.43 -0.07 9.85
N ASP A 236 12.14 0.11 10.11
CA ASP A 236 11.15 -0.97 10.00
C ASP A 236 10.87 -1.34 8.55
N PHE A 237 10.82 -0.35 7.65
CA PHE A 237 10.65 -0.56 6.22
C PHE A 237 11.71 -1.49 5.63
N PHE A 238 12.97 -1.39 6.05
CA PHE A 238 14.04 -2.26 5.57
C PHE A 238 13.81 -3.75 5.85
N LYS A 239 12.93 -4.09 6.79
CA LYS A 239 12.55 -5.47 7.12
C LYS A 239 11.49 -6.03 6.17
N ASN A 240 10.85 -5.20 5.34
CA ASN A 240 9.81 -5.64 4.42
C ASN A 240 10.40 -6.57 3.33
N ALA A 241 9.64 -7.63 3.03
CA ALA A 241 9.99 -8.60 2.00
C ALA A 241 10.03 -7.96 0.60
N THR A 242 9.20 -6.95 0.35
CA THR A 242 9.16 -6.17 -0.90
C THR A 242 9.03 -4.66 -0.63
N PHE A 243 9.54 -3.85 -1.55
CA PHE A 243 9.46 -2.37 -1.54
C PHE A 243 8.54 -1.80 -2.62
N VAL A 244 8.02 -2.66 -3.51
CA VAL A 244 7.32 -2.32 -4.77
C VAL A 244 6.16 -1.35 -4.57
N ARG A 245 5.47 -1.45 -3.43
CA ARG A 245 4.29 -0.63 -3.11
C ARG A 245 4.40 0.19 -1.84
N SER A 246 5.54 0.16 -1.17
CA SER A 246 5.69 0.71 0.19
C SER A 246 6.81 1.74 0.31
N PHE A 247 7.65 1.93 -0.71
CA PHE A 247 8.74 2.91 -0.64
C PHE A 247 8.26 4.37 -0.50
N ALA A 248 7.12 4.70 -1.14
CA ALA A 248 6.57 6.06 -1.18
C ALA A 248 6.24 6.62 0.22
N TYR A 249 5.83 5.77 1.16
CA TYR A 249 5.57 6.13 2.56
C TYR A 249 6.84 6.52 3.33
N HIS A 250 8.04 6.30 2.75
CA HIS A 250 9.31 6.56 3.42
C HIS A 250 10.22 7.53 2.67
N THR A 251 9.96 7.79 1.38
CA THR A 251 10.68 8.81 0.62
C THR A 251 10.03 10.18 0.79
N ILE A 252 8.79 10.34 0.33
CA ILE A 252 8.10 11.64 0.26
C ILE A 252 7.89 12.29 1.61
N PRO A 253 7.55 11.58 2.70
CA PRO A 253 7.42 12.23 4.00
C PRO A 253 8.70 12.90 4.48
N VAL A 254 9.88 12.34 4.14
CA VAL A 254 11.16 12.93 4.55
C VAL A 254 11.51 14.15 3.72
N TYR A 255 11.46 14.03 2.38
CA TYR A 255 11.67 15.18 1.47
C TYR A 255 10.66 16.30 1.74
N GLY A 256 9.39 15.93 1.87
CA GLY A 256 8.28 16.82 2.12
C GLY A 256 8.36 17.51 3.48
N TYR A 257 8.75 16.80 4.55
CA TYR A 257 8.94 17.41 5.86
C TYR A 257 10.08 18.43 5.85
N TRP A 258 11.20 18.12 5.19
CA TRP A 258 12.28 19.09 5.05
C TRP A 258 11.81 20.34 4.30
N LEU A 259 11.12 20.17 3.17
CA LEU A 259 10.57 21.28 2.41
C LEU A 259 9.52 22.07 3.18
N TYR A 260 8.65 21.42 3.94
CA TYR A 260 7.61 22.08 4.72
C TYR A 260 8.18 23.06 5.74
N ASN A 261 9.36 22.76 6.29
CA ASN A 261 10.08 23.65 7.20
C ASN A 261 10.71 24.88 6.50
N LYS A 262 10.87 24.87 5.17
CA LYS A 262 11.39 25.99 4.37
C LYS A 262 10.29 26.76 3.64
N ASP A 263 9.29 26.04 3.14
CA ASP A 263 8.13 26.55 2.42
C ASP A 263 6.89 25.74 2.80
N LYS A 264 6.07 26.29 3.70
CA LYS A 264 4.82 25.67 4.16
C LYS A 264 3.78 25.46 3.05
N ASN A 265 4.00 26.00 1.85
CA ASN A 265 3.09 25.89 0.72
C ASN A 265 3.62 24.98 -0.40
N TRP A 266 4.76 24.30 -0.23
CA TRP A 266 5.38 23.50 -1.30
C TRP A 266 4.42 22.48 -1.91
N ASN A 267 3.62 21.81 -1.06
CA ASN A 267 2.68 20.76 -1.45
C ASN A 267 1.50 21.32 -2.28
N LYS A 268 1.21 22.63 -2.19
CA LYS A 268 0.19 23.30 -3.01
C LYS A 268 0.70 23.72 -4.38
N LYS A 269 2.01 23.58 -4.64
CA LYS A 269 2.66 23.92 -5.92
C LYS A 269 2.80 22.72 -6.85
N ILE A 270 2.56 21.51 -6.34
CA ILE A 270 2.61 20.27 -7.11
C ILE A 270 1.22 19.91 -7.66
N THR A 271 1.19 19.14 -8.75
CA THR A 271 -0.02 18.62 -9.39
C THR A 271 0.19 17.15 -9.77
N ALA A 272 -0.84 16.48 -10.30
CA ALA A 272 -0.71 15.12 -10.84
C ALA A 272 0.38 14.96 -11.93
N LYS A 273 0.78 16.06 -12.58
CA LYS A 273 1.79 16.06 -13.65
C LYS A 273 3.20 16.43 -13.16
N THR A 274 3.36 16.73 -11.89
CA THR A 274 4.66 17.12 -11.35
C THR A 274 5.56 15.90 -11.23
N ASP A 275 6.76 15.98 -11.81
CA ASP A 275 7.86 15.08 -11.46
C ASP A 275 8.47 15.55 -10.12
N LEU A 276 8.24 14.77 -9.06
CA LEU A 276 8.68 15.09 -7.71
C LEU A 276 10.21 15.05 -7.59
N THR A 277 10.89 14.21 -8.35
CA THR A 277 12.35 14.12 -8.32
C THR A 277 12.97 15.40 -8.86
N ASP A 278 12.52 15.86 -10.03
CA ASP A 278 12.97 17.11 -10.63
C ASP A 278 12.54 18.33 -9.79
N TYR A 279 11.34 18.27 -9.19
CA TYR A 279 10.88 19.29 -8.24
C TYR A 279 11.81 19.41 -7.02
N PHE A 280 12.21 18.28 -6.43
CA PHE A 280 13.14 18.26 -5.30
C PHE A 280 14.54 18.72 -5.69
N ILE A 281 15.08 18.26 -6.82
CA ILE A 281 16.38 18.71 -7.35
C ILE A 281 16.40 20.23 -7.50
N LYS A 282 15.35 20.79 -8.11
CA LYS A 282 15.21 22.24 -8.30
C LYS A 282 15.10 22.97 -6.97
N THR A 283 14.24 22.51 -6.06
CA THR A 283 13.93 23.23 -4.82
C THR A 283 15.08 23.19 -3.81
N PHE A 284 15.83 22.09 -3.76
CA PHE A 284 17.04 21.98 -2.93
C PHE A 284 18.28 22.62 -3.59
N ASN A 285 18.16 23.09 -4.84
CA ASN A 285 19.26 23.59 -5.65
C ASN A 285 20.44 22.59 -5.65
N VAL A 286 20.13 21.37 -6.08
CA VAL A 286 21.04 20.23 -6.17
C VAL A 286 21.58 20.12 -7.59
N ASN A 287 22.88 19.88 -7.72
CA ASN A 287 23.51 19.56 -8.99
C ASN A 287 23.70 18.05 -9.11
N ILE A 288 23.06 17.42 -10.10
CA ILE A 288 23.21 15.99 -10.36
C ILE A 288 24.39 15.79 -11.33
N PRO A 289 25.46 15.11 -10.90
CA PRO A 289 26.64 14.91 -11.74
C PRO A 289 26.38 13.89 -12.84
N ALA A 290 27.09 14.02 -13.98
CA ALA A 290 26.92 13.12 -15.12
C ALA A 290 27.48 11.70 -14.86
N ASN A 291 28.58 11.57 -14.12
CA ASN A 291 29.25 10.30 -13.83
C ASN A 291 28.67 9.58 -12.59
N LEU A 292 27.36 9.32 -12.60
CA LEU A 292 26.65 8.75 -11.45
C LEU A 292 27.24 7.42 -10.96
N ASN A 293 27.62 6.50 -11.86
CA ASN A 293 28.13 5.16 -11.49
C ASN A 293 29.38 5.23 -10.58
N GLU A 294 30.32 6.13 -10.86
CA GLU A 294 31.52 6.29 -10.03
C GLU A 294 31.18 6.97 -8.71
N ILE A 295 30.32 7.99 -8.77
CA ILE A 295 29.97 8.79 -7.61
C ILE A 295 29.19 7.96 -6.59
N VAL A 296 28.18 7.18 -7.01
CA VAL A 296 27.39 6.36 -6.09
C VAL A 296 28.27 5.37 -5.31
N LYS A 297 29.29 4.78 -5.95
CA LYS A 297 30.27 3.90 -5.29
C LYS A 297 31.07 4.65 -4.24
N LYS A 298 31.52 5.86 -4.56
CA LYS A 298 32.27 6.72 -3.63
C LYS A 298 31.44 7.14 -2.43
N ILE A 299 30.19 7.57 -2.63
CA ILE A 299 29.37 8.09 -1.52
C ILE A 299 28.71 6.99 -0.69
N ALA A 300 28.49 5.79 -1.23
CA ALA A 300 27.85 4.67 -0.53
C ALA A 300 28.57 4.26 0.77
N VAL A 301 29.89 4.46 0.85
CA VAL A 301 30.69 4.17 2.06
C VAL A 301 30.23 4.99 3.27
N HIS A 302 29.58 6.14 3.06
CA HIS A 302 29.05 6.98 4.13
C HIS A 302 27.64 6.58 4.59
N TYR A 303 27.01 5.60 3.96
CA TYR A 303 25.60 5.24 4.17
C TYR A 303 25.40 3.72 4.29
N ASN A 304 26.34 3.02 4.95
CA ASN A 304 26.29 1.58 5.19
C ASN A 304 26.26 0.72 3.91
N GLY A 305 26.84 1.22 2.81
CA GLY A 305 26.74 0.58 1.49
C GLY A 305 27.18 -0.88 1.45
N SER A 306 28.33 -1.23 2.06
CA SER A 306 28.81 -2.62 2.06
C SER A 306 27.82 -3.58 2.75
N THR A 307 27.30 -3.20 3.93
CA THR A 307 26.32 -3.98 4.67
C THR A 307 25.02 -4.14 3.89
N ILE A 308 24.50 -3.05 3.30
CA ILE A 308 23.28 -3.08 2.49
C ILE A 308 23.45 -4.03 1.29
N ILE A 309 24.59 -3.95 0.59
CA ILE A 309 24.85 -4.79 -0.57
C ILE A 309 24.89 -6.28 -0.16
N GLU A 310 25.60 -6.63 0.91
CA GLU A 310 25.68 -8.01 1.39
C GLU A 310 24.31 -8.58 1.80
N GLU A 311 23.48 -7.77 2.47
CA GLU A 311 22.12 -8.16 2.84
C GLU A 311 21.21 -8.37 1.62
N GLU A 312 21.26 -7.47 0.64
CA GLU A 312 20.46 -7.59 -0.58
C GLU A 312 20.92 -8.75 -1.47
N ILE A 313 22.20 -9.12 -1.47
CA ILE A 313 22.70 -10.33 -2.14
C ILE A 313 22.04 -11.58 -1.53
N LYS A 314 22.11 -11.73 -0.20
CA LYS A 314 21.52 -12.89 0.50
C LYS A 314 20.00 -12.96 0.32
N ARG A 315 19.34 -11.80 0.30
CA ARG A 315 17.88 -11.72 0.05
C ARG A 315 17.55 -12.13 -1.38
N ASP A 316 18.31 -11.66 -2.38
CA ASP A 316 18.09 -11.97 -3.79
C ASP A 316 18.23 -13.47 -4.09
N GLU A 317 19.20 -14.14 -3.45
CA GLU A 317 19.38 -15.60 -3.53
C GLU A 317 18.14 -16.36 -3.01
N ARG A 318 17.63 -16.00 -1.82
CA ARG A 318 16.40 -16.59 -1.26
C ARG A 318 15.18 -16.32 -2.13
N ARG A 319 15.08 -15.09 -2.68
CA ARG A 319 13.98 -14.72 -3.57
C ARG A 319 13.97 -15.59 -4.83
N LYS A 320 15.12 -15.84 -5.45
CA LYS A 320 15.22 -16.70 -6.65
C LYS A 320 14.71 -18.12 -6.38
N GLN A 321 15.00 -18.66 -5.21
CA GLN A 321 14.48 -19.96 -4.77
C GLN A 321 12.95 -19.95 -4.65
N LEU A 322 12.40 -18.94 -3.97
CA LEU A 322 10.94 -18.78 -3.83
C LEU A 322 10.24 -18.58 -5.17
N ILE A 323 10.82 -17.80 -6.09
CA ILE A 323 10.26 -17.63 -7.45
C ILE A 323 10.16 -18.97 -8.16
N ALA A 324 11.21 -19.80 -8.11
CA ALA A 324 11.21 -21.12 -8.72
C ALA A 324 10.14 -22.03 -8.10
N GLU A 325 9.97 -21.98 -6.78
CA GLU A 325 8.92 -22.72 -6.07
C GLU A 325 7.52 -22.33 -6.53
N TYR A 326 7.21 -21.02 -6.55
CA TYR A 326 5.88 -20.57 -6.98
C TYR A 326 5.62 -20.77 -8.46
N GLN A 327 6.65 -20.64 -9.31
CA GLN A 327 6.50 -20.94 -10.73
C GLN A 327 6.14 -22.42 -10.92
N SER A 328 6.84 -23.32 -10.22
CA SER A 328 6.48 -24.74 -10.22
C SER A 328 5.04 -24.94 -9.76
N LYS A 329 4.64 -24.32 -8.64
CA LYS A 329 3.32 -24.50 -8.01
C LYS A 329 2.14 -23.94 -8.80
N PHE A 330 2.30 -22.77 -9.44
CA PHE A 330 1.18 -22.02 -10.03
C PHE A 330 1.25 -21.87 -11.56
N VAL A 331 2.29 -22.40 -12.20
CA VAL A 331 2.46 -22.32 -13.66
C VAL A 331 2.77 -23.69 -14.25
N ASP A 332 3.80 -24.37 -13.74
CA ASP A 332 4.33 -25.55 -14.41
C ASP A 332 3.60 -26.85 -14.02
N GLN A 333 3.23 -27.01 -12.74
CA GLN A 333 2.45 -28.15 -12.25
C GLN A 333 0.95 -27.94 -12.45
N PRO A 334 0.14 -29.02 -12.46
CA PRO A 334 -1.30 -28.91 -12.49
C PRO A 334 -1.84 -28.03 -11.36
N HIS A 335 -2.63 -27.02 -11.72
CA HIS A 335 -3.12 -25.98 -10.81
C HIS A 335 -4.55 -25.58 -11.16
N PHE A 336 -5.17 -24.79 -10.29
CA PHE A 336 -6.54 -24.32 -10.47
C PHE A 336 -6.52 -22.88 -10.97
N GLU A 337 -7.02 -22.66 -12.19
CA GLU A 337 -7.22 -21.33 -12.75
C GLU A 337 -8.67 -20.84 -12.56
N ILE A 338 -8.81 -19.63 -12.01
CA ILE A 338 -10.10 -18.95 -11.84
C ILE A 338 -10.07 -17.65 -12.64
N LYS A 339 -10.95 -17.54 -13.64
CA LYS A 339 -11.13 -16.31 -14.42
C LYS A 339 -12.05 -15.34 -13.69
N PHE A 340 -11.73 -14.05 -13.77
CA PHE A 340 -12.53 -13.01 -13.15
C PHE A 340 -13.67 -12.54 -14.05
N GLU A 341 -14.78 -12.13 -13.43
CA GLU A 341 -15.91 -11.48 -14.11
C GLU A 341 -16.11 -10.04 -13.65
N LYS A 342 -16.09 -9.82 -12.33
CA LYS A 342 -16.28 -8.53 -11.65
C LYS A 342 -15.59 -8.58 -10.29
N MET A 343 -14.29 -8.81 -10.30
CA MET A 343 -13.50 -8.99 -9.09
C MET A 343 -13.37 -7.71 -8.25
N ASN A 344 -13.17 -7.92 -6.96
CA ASN A 344 -12.62 -6.96 -6.01
C ASN A 344 -11.62 -7.71 -5.11
N VAL A 345 -10.44 -7.12 -4.86
CA VAL A 345 -9.32 -7.78 -4.20
C VAL A 345 -8.87 -7.06 -2.92
N SER A 346 -8.26 -7.81 -2.02
CA SER A 346 -7.75 -7.36 -0.73
C SER A 346 -6.54 -8.21 -0.33
N PHE A 347 -5.40 -7.61 -0.03
CA PHE A 347 -4.14 -8.33 0.25
C PHE A 347 -3.13 -7.46 1.01
N ASP A 348 -2.11 -8.06 1.62
CA ASP A 348 -0.98 -7.31 2.20
C ASP A 348 0.02 -6.86 1.11
N PRO A 349 0.22 -5.56 0.87
CA PRO A 349 1.13 -5.08 -0.18
C PRO A 349 2.62 -5.29 0.14
N ARG A 350 2.98 -5.70 1.37
CA ARG A 350 4.37 -5.76 1.86
C ARG A 350 5.03 -7.13 1.70
N ASN A 351 4.27 -8.12 1.26
CA ASN A 351 4.78 -9.49 1.06
C ASN A 351 4.55 -10.04 -0.35
N ILE A 352 4.00 -9.25 -1.27
CA ILE A 352 3.80 -9.67 -2.66
C ILE A 352 5.13 -9.95 -3.35
N MET A 353 5.09 -10.82 -4.36
CA MET A 353 6.28 -11.20 -5.11
C MET A 353 6.02 -11.27 -6.63
N PRO A 354 6.45 -10.25 -7.38
CA PRO A 354 6.42 -10.28 -8.85
C PRO A 354 7.26 -11.41 -9.43
N ILE A 355 6.70 -12.14 -10.40
CA ILE A 355 7.36 -13.13 -11.25
C ILE A 355 7.33 -12.61 -12.69
N GLU A 356 8.52 -12.42 -13.25
CA GLU A 356 8.69 -11.81 -14.56
C GLU A 356 7.87 -12.53 -15.65
N ASN A 357 7.08 -11.76 -16.40
CA ASN A 357 6.19 -12.23 -17.48
C ASN A 357 5.09 -13.24 -17.06
N LYS A 358 4.96 -13.57 -15.78
CA LYS A 358 3.96 -14.53 -15.27
C LYS A 358 2.91 -13.89 -14.37
N GLY A 359 3.23 -12.78 -13.70
CA GLY A 359 2.31 -12.06 -12.84
C GLY A 359 2.88 -11.79 -11.46
N THR A 360 2.03 -11.68 -10.46
CA THR A 360 2.43 -11.39 -9.07
C THR A 360 1.86 -12.42 -8.12
N VAL A 361 2.72 -13.01 -7.29
CA VAL A 361 2.31 -13.90 -6.21
C VAL A 361 1.85 -13.08 -5.01
N TYR A 362 0.69 -13.42 -4.49
CA TYR A 362 0.09 -12.88 -3.28
C TYR A 362 0.06 -13.99 -2.23
N PRO A 363 0.93 -13.95 -1.20
CA PRO A 363 0.93 -14.96 -0.13
C PRO A 363 -0.42 -15.05 0.58
N ASN A 364 -1.04 -13.89 0.80
CA ASN A 364 -2.43 -13.78 1.25
C ASN A 364 -3.22 -12.89 0.29
N ILE A 365 -4.42 -13.32 -0.07
CA ILE A 365 -5.35 -12.53 -0.87
C ILE A 365 -6.78 -12.98 -0.62
N ARG A 366 -7.69 -12.02 -0.55
CA ARG A 366 -9.12 -12.25 -0.61
C ARG A 366 -9.68 -11.64 -1.89
N VAL A 367 -10.40 -12.44 -2.66
CA VAL A 367 -11.06 -12.03 -3.89
C VAL A 367 -12.56 -12.25 -3.73
N THR A 368 -13.35 -11.22 -4.01
CA THR A 368 -14.80 -11.33 -4.18
C THR A 368 -15.15 -11.11 -5.65
N ASP A 369 -15.98 -11.96 -6.20
CA ASP A 369 -16.43 -11.89 -7.59
C ASP A 369 -17.86 -12.47 -7.69
N LYS A 370 -18.44 -12.47 -8.89
CA LYS A 370 -19.74 -13.09 -9.16
C LYS A 370 -19.76 -14.58 -8.87
N TRP A 371 -18.63 -15.27 -9.04
CA TRP A 371 -18.52 -16.70 -8.77
C TRP A 371 -18.41 -17.02 -7.27
N GLY A 372 -18.22 -16.01 -6.42
CA GLY A 372 -18.15 -16.18 -4.97
C GLY A 372 -16.94 -15.51 -4.34
N ILE A 373 -16.39 -16.14 -3.31
CA ILE A 373 -15.35 -15.56 -2.44
C ILE A 373 -14.19 -16.54 -2.33
N LEU A 374 -13.01 -16.13 -2.78
CA LEU A 374 -11.76 -16.85 -2.58
C LEU A 374 -10.98 -16.18 -1.44
N THR A 375 -10.58 -16.96 -0.45
CA THR A 375 -9.66 -16.55 0.61
C THR A 375 -8.43 -17.43 0.57
N VAL A 376 -7.26 -16.82 0.41
CA VAL A 376 -5.96 -17.49 0.28
C VAL A 376 -5.04 -17.02 1.40
N GLU A 377 -4.37 -17.98 2.03
CA GLU A 377 -3.37 -17.78 3.08
C GLU A 377 -2.01 -18.39 2.73
N ASN A 378 -1.93 -19.20 1.66
CA ASN A 378 -0.70 -19.88 1.23
C ASN A 378 -0.39 -19.74 -0.28
N GLY A 379 -0.47 -18.50 -0.77
CA GLY A 379 -0.03 -18.14 -2.11
C GLY A 379 -1.09 -18.30 -3.21
N ALA A 380 -1.18 -17.29 -4.06
CA ALA A 380 -1.88 -17.32 -5.32
C ALA A 380 -1.16 -16.46 -6.35
N LEU A 381 -1.17 -16.85 -7.62
CA LEU A 381 -0.55 -16.09 -8.71
C LEU A 381 -1.64 -15.31 -9.48
N MET A 382 -1.62 -13.99 -9.36
CA MET A 382 -2.45 -13.10 -10.18
C MET A 382 -1.80 -12.90 -11.55
N SER A 383 -2.56 -13.04 -12.63
CA SER A 383 -2.03 -12.82 -13.98
C SER A 383 -1.64 -11.34 -14.22
N PRO A 384 -0.71 -11.03 -15.15
CA PRO A 384 -0.33 -9.65 -15.45
C PRO A 384 -1.50 -8.82 -16.00
N SER A 385 -2.40 -9.47 -16.72
CA SER A 385 -3.63 -8.89 -17.27
C SER A 385 -4.76 -8.74 -16.25
N TRP A 386 -4.57 -9.22 -15.01
CA TRP A 386 -5.59 -9.13 -13.95
C TRP A 386 -6.94 -9.74 -14.36
N ASP A 387 -6.90 -10.76 -15.22
CA ASP A 387 -8.06 -11.46 -15.77
C ASP A 387 -8.27 -12.85 -15.17
N LYS A 388 -7.26 -13.38 -14.47
CA LYS A 388 -7.32 -14.67 -13.77
C LYS A 388 -6.37 -14.76 -12.59
N ILE A 389 -6.63 -15.74 -11.73
CA ILE A 389 -5.76 -16.14 -10.63
C ILE A 389 -5.53 -17.65 -10.66
N SER A 390 -4.30 -18.06 -10.38
CA SER A 390 -3.90 -19.46 -10.24
C SER A 390 -3.63 -19.79 -8.77
N ILE A 391 -4.19 -20.90 -8.30
CA ILE A 391 -4.01 -21.47 -6.95
C ILE A 391 -3.71 -22.96 -7.05
N SER A 392 -3.28 -23.59 -5.95
CA SER A 392 -3.08 -25.05 -5.93
C SER A 392 -4.40 -25.79 -6.18
N ASN A 393 -4.31 -27.01 -6.71
CA ASN A 393 -5.50 -27.84 -6.95
C ASN A 393 -6.27 -28.13 -5.65
N PRO A 394 -7.61 -28.31 -5.73
CA PRO A 394 -8.45 -28.61 -4.58
C PRO A 394 -8.07 -29.95 -3.94
N THR A 395 -8.11 -29.99 -2.61
CA THR A 395 -7.95 -31.22 -1.81
C THR A 395 -9.30 -31.72 -1.28
N GLU A 396 -10.27 -30.83 -1.09
CA GLU A 396 -11.63 -31.18 -0.68
C GLU A 396 -12.65 -30.43 -1.54
N MET A 397 -13.66 -31.15 -2.04
CA MET A 397 -14.70 -30.60 -2.91
C MET A 397 -16.08 -30.82 -2.28
N GLY A 398 -16.69 -29.74 -1.79
CA GLY A 398 -18.10 -29.69 -1.43
C GLY A 398 -18.91 -28.84 -2.43
N ASP A 399 -20.24 -28.87 -2.32
CA ASP A 399 -21.15 -28.24 -3.30
C ASP A 399 -21.00 -26.70 -3.37
N GLN A 400 -20.84 -26.04 -2.22
CA GLN A 400 -20.72 -24.58 -2.11
C GLN A 400 -19.39 -24.14 -1.48
N LYS A 401 -18.59 -25.07 -0.99
CA LYS A 401 -17.30 -24.78 -0.36
C LYS A 401 -16.26 -25.78 -0.86
N VAL A 402 -15.20 -25.24 -1.44
CA VAL A 402 -14.06 -26.00 -1.95
C VAL A 402 -12.81 -25.48 -1.26
N SER A 403 -11.90 -26.38 -0.91
CA SER A 403 -10.65 -26.01 -0.25
C SER A 403 -9.47 -26.74 -0.89
N GLY A 404 -8.30 -26.12 -0.73
CA GLY A 404 -7.02 -26.71 -1.06
C GLY A 404 -5.99 -26.30 -0.04
N GLU A 405 -4.72 -26.44 -0.41
CA GLU A 405 -3.60 -26.11 0.47
C GLU A 405 -3.54 -24.60 0.78
N GLY A 406 -4.12 -24.20 1.92
CA GLY A 406 -4.11 -22.82 2.39
C GLY A 406 -5.01 -21.87 1.59
N TRP A 407 -6.11 -22.37 1.02
CA TRP A 407 -7.16 -21.54 0.44
C TRP A 407 -8.55 -22.17 0.59
N ILE A 408 -9.56 -21.31 0.60
CA ILE A 408 -10.98 -21.66 0.65
C ILE A 408 -11.71 -20.84 -0.42
N LEU A 409 -12.56 -21.52 -1.19
CA LEU A 409 -13.45 -20.95 -2.19
C LEU A 409 -14.90 -21.22 -1.77
N GLU A 410 -15.63 -20.15 -1.44
CA GLU A 410 -17.08 -20.17 -1.23
C GLU A 410 -17.75 -19.85 -2.56
N LEU A 411 -18.41 -20.83 -3.18
CA LEU A 411 -19.02 -20.73 -4.50
C LEU A 411 -20.43 -20.14 -4.41
N ALA A 412 -20.71 -19.18 -5.30
CA ALA A 412 -22.07 -18.73 -5.55
C ALA A 412 -22.86 -19.76 -6.37
N ASP A 413 -24.19 -19.72 -6.26
CA ASP A 413 -25.06 -20.55 -7.07
C ASP A 413 -24.84 -20.31 -8.57
N GLY A 414 -24.92 -21.37 -9.37
CA GLY A 414 -24.72 -21.32 -10.82
C GLY A 414 -23.27 -21.52 -11.27
N TYR A 415 -22.31 -21.65 -10.34
CA TYR A 415 -20.92 -21.98 -10.63
C TYR A 415 -20.54 -23.37 -10.12
N THR A 416 -19.52 -23.97 -10.73
CA THR A 416 -18.93 -25.24 -10.29
C THR A 416 -17.51 -25.36 -10.84
N ILE A 417 -16.79 -26.37 -10.37
CA ILE A 417 -15.43 -26.65 -10.80
C ILE A 417 -15.43 -27.84 -11.76
N LYS A 418 -14.60 -27.78 -12.79
CA LYS A 418 -14.34 -28.86 -13.75
C LYS A 418 -12.84 -29.11 -13.83
N LYS A 419 -12.44 -30.38 -13.91
CA LYS A 419 -11.08 -30.77 -14.24
C LYS A 419 -10.88 -30.74 -15.76
N ASP A 420 -9.80 -30.13 -16.21
CA ASP A 420 -9.34 -30.18 -17.59
C ASP A 420 -8.47 -31.44 -17.76
N GLU A 421 -8.95 -32.39 -18.55
CA GLU A 421 -8.28 -33.68 -18.77
C GLU A 421 -6.97 -33.55 -19.56
N THR A 422 -6.74 -32.43 -20.26
CA THR A 422 -5.55 -32.26 -21.11
C THR A 422 -4.29 -31.90 -20.33
N ASN A 423 -4.44 -31.08 -19.28
CA ASN A 423 -3.34 -30.57 -18.45
C ASN A 423 -3.51 -30.90 -16.96
N SER A 424 -4.61 -31.56 -16.59
CA SER A 424 -4.99 -31.85 -15.19
C SER A 424 -5.23 -30.62 -14.32
N ASN A 425 -5.38 -29.44 -14.90
CA ASN A 425 -5.78 -28.23 -14.19
C ASN A 425 -7.24 -28.32 -13.78
N TYR A 426 -7.61 -27.55 -12.76
CA TYR A 426 -9.01 -27.26 -12.49
C TYR A 426 -9.39 -25.89 -13.05
N LEU A 427 -10.66 -25.76 -13.41
CA LEU A 427 -11.24 -24.55 -13.96
C LEU A 427 -12.59 -24.27 -13.31
N LEU A 428 -12.87 -22.99 -13.06
CA LEU A 428 -14.18 -22.54 -12.59
C LEU A 428 -15.07 -22.25 -13.81
N VAL A 429 -16.23 -22.90 -13.86
CA VAL A 429 -17.18 -22.82 -14.99
C VAL A 429 -18.60 -22.53 -14.51
N LYS A 430 -19.43 -21.98 -15.40
CA LYS A 430 -20.87 -21.86 -15.14
C LYS A 430 -21.53 -23.22 -15.33
N LYS A 431 -22.47 -23.61 -14.46
CA LYS A 431 -23.17 -24.90 -14.54
C LYS A 431 -23.81 -25.14 -15.91
N ASN A 432 -24.29 -24.08 -16.57
CA ASN A 432 -24.91 -24.15 -17.90
C ASN A 432 -23.92 -24.43 -19.05
N GLN A 433 -22.61 -24.37 -18.79
CA GLN A 433 -21.55 -24.64 -19.78
C GLN A 433 -21.01 -26.08 -19.70
N ILE A 434 -21.53 -26.91 -18.80
CA ILE A 434 -21.09 -28.30 -18.64
C ILE A 434 -21.86 -29.26 -19.57
N ASN A 435 -23.03 -28.85 -20.05
CA ASN A 435 -23.92 -29.69 -20.88
C ASN A 435 -23.70 -29.51 -22.40
N ASN A 436 -22.60 -28.88 -22.82
CA ASN A 436 -22.23 -28.74 -24.24
C ASN A 436 -20.86 -29.35 -24.51
#